data_AF-A0A8J3G450-F1
#
_entry.id   AF-A0A8J3G450-F1
#
_cell.length_a   1.000
_cell.length_b   1.000
_cell.length_c   1.000
_cell.angle_alpha   90.00
_cell.angle_beta   90.00
_cell.angle_gamma   90.00
#
_symmetry.space_group_name_H-M   'P 1'
#
loop_
_entity.id
_entity.type
_entity.pdbx_description
1 polymer ?
#
loop_
_entity_poly.entity_id
_entity_poly.type
_entity_poly.pdbx_seq_one_letter_code
_entity_poly.pdbx_strand_id
1 'polypeptide(L)'
;MKKLLSILFISLIFFACNKEDDRRYTRNEVTYQLFQSSDFAYTGMATLRELNTGELEMEITLDGPKDSTPYFFPVHLHFGSYDQADSPIAFLFNPVDIRTLKSVTKMDVLSDGRVLTFEDFKNFDGHIKIHLADSGPEYNIYLTVGNVGGNDNSRAAFDRNNISLCAPDMGGLD
;
A
#
# COMPACT_ATOMS: atom_id res chain seq x y z
N MET A 1 57.85 34.50 14.04
CA MET A 1 57.25 33.91 12.82
C MET A 1 56.41 32.71 13.23
N LYS A 2 55.09 32.75 12.93
CA LYS A 2 54.16 31.64 12.58
C LYS A 2 54.38 30.30 13.34
N LYS A 3 53.38 29.72 14.00
CA LYS A 3 52.11 29.27 13.41
C LYS A 3 51.04 29.05 14.48
N LEU A 4 49.80 29.41 14.13
CA LEU A 4 48.55 29.08 14.82
C LEU A 4 48.31 27.57 14.87
N LEU A 5 47.58 27.07 15.88
CA LEU A 5 46.63 25.96 15.65
C LEU A 5 45.46 25.92 16.66
N SER A 6 44.29 26.30 16.11
CA SER A 6 42.92 25.83 16.35
C SER A 6 42.39 25.59 17.76
N ILE A 7 41.51 26.50 18.17
CA ILE A 7 40.46 26.29 19.18
C ILE A 7 39.36 25.40 18.58
N LEU A 8 39.03 24.35 19.31
CA LEU A 8 37.95 23.38 19.09
C LEU A 8 36.59 24.09 19.05
N PHE A 9 36.03 24.28 17.85
CA PHE A 9 34.67 24.77 17.64
C PHE A 9 33.72 23.57 17.63
N ILE A 10 32.97 23.42 18.71
CA ILE A 10 31.95 22.40 18.89
C ILE A 10 30.83 22.65 17.87
N SER A 11 30.62 21.65 17.02
CA SER A 11 29.52 21.53 16.07
C SER A 11 28.17 21.57 16.78
N LEU A 12 27.25 22.41 16.29
CA LEU A 12 25.82 22.18 16.39
C LEU A 12 25.12 22.85 15.21
N ILE A 13 25.36 22.33 13.99
CA ILE A 13 24.47 22.65 12.86
C ILE A 13 23.25 21.76 13.04
N PHE A 14 22.18 22.35 13.55
CA PHE A 14 20.84 21.77 13.50
C PHE A 14 20.52 21.46 12.03
N PHE A 15 20.49 20.18 11.69
CA PHE A 15 19.73 19.71 10.53
C PHE A 15 18.27 20.06 10.80
N ALA A 16 17.82 21.22 10.31
CA ALA A 16 16.41 21.49 10.11
C ALA A 16 15.95 20.52 9.02
N CYS A 17 15.47 19.36 9.45
CA CYS A 17 14.73 18.45 8.58
C CYS A 17 13.46 19.21 8.19
N ASN A 18 13.43 19.79 6.99
CA ASN A 18 12.20 20.28 6.36
C ASN A 18 11.32 19.06 6.08
N LYS A 19 10.64 18.55 7.10
CA LYS A 19 9.39 17.85 6.88
C LYS A 19 8.42 18.95 6.52
N GLU A 20 8.10 19.04 5.23
CA GLU A 20 6.97 19.84 4.80
C GLU A 20 5.80 19.46 5.70
N ASP A 21 5.32 20.46 6.44
CA ASP A 21 4.23 20.35 7.41
C ASP A 21 2.98 19.99 6.61
N ASP A 22 2.66 18.70 6.57
CA ASP A 22 1.55 18.17 5.81
C ASP A 22 0.24 18.46 6.55
N ARG A 23 -0.11 19.75 6.62
CA ARG A 23 -1.25 20.34 7.35
C ARG A 23 -2.62 19.78 6.93
N ARG A 24 -2.64 18.86 5.98
CA ARG A 24 -3.84 18.19 5.48
C ARG A 24 -4.17 16.93 6.27
N TYR A 25 -3.19 16.30 6.91
CA TYR A 25 -3.37 15.09 7.69
C TYR A 25 -3.44 15.36 9.20
N THR A 26 -4.05 14.43 9.91
CA THR A 26 -3.87 14.28 11.35
C THR A 26 -2.48 13.67 11.62
N ARG A 27 -2.24 13.15 12.83
CA ARG A 27 -1.02 12.37 13.13
C ARG A 27 -1.22 10.87 12.97
N ASN A 28 -2.43 10.45 12.60
CA ASN A 28 -2.77 9.05 12.47
C ASN A 28 -2.27 8.52 11.13
N GLU A 29 -1.31 7.59 11.22
CA GLU A 29 -0.71 6.90 10.10
C GLU A 29 -0.42 5.45 10.49
N VAL A 30 -0.63 4.52 9.56
CA VAL A 30 -0.21 3.13 9.70
C VAL A 30 0.28 2.60 8.36
N THR A 31 1.33 1.78 8.38
CA THR A 31 1.93 1.23 7.17
C THR A 31 1.99 -0.29 7.24
N TYR A 32 1.63 -0.93 6.13
CA TYR A 32 1.65 -2.37 5.93
C TYR A 32 2.61 -2.74 4.81
N GLN A 33 3.34 -3.83 4.99
CA GLN A 33 4.21 -4.37 3.96
C GLN A 33 3.37 -5.14 2.94
N LEU A 34 3.67 -4.92 1.67
CA LEU A 34 3.23 -5.74 0.54
C LEU A 34 4.39 -6.62 0.10
N PHE A 35 4.16 -7.93 0.12
CA PHE A 35 5.16 -8.96 -0.15
C PHE A 35 5.10 -9.41 -1.61
N GLN A 36 6.27 -9.68 -2.20
CA GLN A 36 6.36 -10.27 -3.53
C GLN A 36 5.57 -11.60 -3.58
N SER A 37 4.69 -11.70 -4.57
CA SER A 37 3.71 -12.79 -4.65
C SER A 37 3.75 -13.58 -5.96
N SER A 38 4.59 -13.15 -6.90
CA SER A 38 4.82 -13.83 -8.18
C SER A 38 6.31 -13.80 -8.55
N ASP A 39 6.63 -14.22 -9.76
CA ASP A 39 8.01 -14.20 -10.29
C ASP A 39 8.46 -12.80 -10.73
N PHE A 40 7.53 -11.84 -10.75
CA PHE A 40 7.86 -10.43 -10.91
C PHE A 40 8.43 -9.88 -9.60
N ALA A 41 9.60 -9.24 -9.68
CA ALA A 41 10.33 -8.72 -8.53
C ALA A 41 9.75 -7.39 -8.03
N TYR A 42 8.50 -7.41 -7.57
CA TYR A 42 7.84 -6.29 -6.91
C TYR A 42 7.67 -6.56 -5.42
N THR A 43 7.97 -5.56 -4.60
CA THR A 43 7.53 -5.46 -3.19
C THR A 43 6.93 -4.09 -2.98
N GLY A 44 6.35 -3.79 -1.82
CA GLY A 44 5.83 -2.44 -1.60
C GLY A 44 5.36 -2.15 -0.19
N MET A 45 4.85 -0.94 -0.02
CA MET A 45 4.26 -0.44 1.22
C MET A 45 2.90 0.17 0.90
N ALA A 46 1.92 -0.14 1.75
CA ALA A 46 0.62 0.50 1.78
C ALA A 46 0.53 1.36 3.06
N THR A 47 0.53 2.68 2.91
CA THR A 47 0.47 3.64 4.00
C THR A 47 -0.90 4.30 4.02
N LEU A 48 -1.64 4.08 5.10
CA LEU A 48 -2.90 4.75 5.37
C LEU A 48 -2.65 6.00 6.22
N ARG A 49 -3.17 7.14 5.79
CA ARG A 49 -3.16 8.39 6.55
C ARG A 49 -4.59 8.90 6.73
N GLU A 50 -4.86 9.53 7.86
CA GLU A 50 -6.13 10.20 8.11
C GLU A 50 -6.02 11.70 7.79
N LEU A 51 -6.95 12.21 6.99
CA LEU A 51 -7.08 13.63 6.67
C LEU A 51 -7.71 14.38 7.84
N ASN A 52 -7.45 15.68 7.97
CA ASN A 52 -8.10 16.54 8.97
C ASN A 52 -9.62 16.66 8.80
N THR A 53 -10.16 16.18 7.66
CA THR A 53 -11.61 16.04 7.40
C THR A 53 -12.20 14.74 7.98
N GLY A 54 -11.37 13.82 8.50
CA GLY A 54 -11.75 12.50 9.02
C GLY A 54 -11.75 11.38 7.96
N GLU A 55 -11.52 11.73 6.70
CA GLU A 55 -11.47 10.77 5.59
C GLU A 55 -10.08 10.10 5.52
N LEU A 56 -10.02 8.89 4.97
CA LEU A 56 -8.77 8.14 4.86
C LEU A 56 -8.14 8.28 3.47
N GLU A 57 -6.81 8.31 3.40
CA GLU A 57 -6.05 8.26 2.17
C GLU A 57 -5.05 7.11 2.22
N MET A 58 -5.05 6.27 1.18
CA MET A 58 -4.13 5.17 0.97
C MET A 58 -3.07 5.56 -0.06
N GLU A 59 -1.82 5.63 0.36
CA GLU A 59 -0.65 5.72 -0.51
C GLU A 59 0.00 4.35 -0.67
N ILE A 60 0.16 3.90 -1.91
CA ILE A 60 0.87 2.66 -2.23
C ILE A 60 2.13 3.01 -3.01
N THR A 61 3.27 2.49 -2.54
CA THR A 61 4.55 2.59 -3.24
C THR A 61 5.12 1.21 -3.45
N LEU A 62 5.52 0.89 -4.68
CA LEU A 62 6.23 -0.34 -5.02
C LEU A 62 7.72 -0.10 -5.21
N ASP A 63 8.50 -1.11 -4.90
CA ASP A 63 9.89 -1.27 -5.32
C ASP A 63 9.96 -2.40 -6.34
N GLY A 64 10.63 -2.15 -7.46
CA GLY A 64 10.73 -3.09 -8.59
C GLY A 64 11.02 -2.39 -9.92
N PRO A 65 10.92 -3.12 -11.05
CA PRO A 65 11.16 -2.57 -12.38
C PRO A 65 10.16 -1.48 -12.77
N LYS A 66 10.66 -0.43 -13.42
CA LYS A 66 9.85 0.64 -14.04
C LYS A 66 9.88 0.51 -15.56
N ASP A 67 8.82 0.98 -16.20
CA ASP A 67 8.77 1.18 -17.66
C ASP A 67 8.49 2.66 -17.95
N SER A 68 8.80 3.11 -19.16
CA SER A 68 8.43 4.43 -19.69
C SER A 68 7.06 4.44 -20.37
N THR A 69 6.63 3.27 -20.85
CA THR A 69 5.31 3.03 -21.45
C THR A 69 4.27 3.00 -20.34
N PRO A 70 3.15 3.74 -20.46
CA PRO A 70 2.13 3.74 -19.43
C PRO A 70 1.49 2.36 -19.31
N TYR A 71 1.52 1.83 -18.09
CA TYR A 71 0.80 0.64 -17.67
C TYR A 71 0.44 0.79 -16.20
N PHE A 72 -0.70 0.23 -15.80
CA PHE A 72 -1.32 0.50 -14.51
C PHE A 72 -1.73 -0.80 -13.84
N PHE A 73 -1.07 -1.15 -12.73
CA PHE A 73 -1.37 -2.37 -11.97
C PHE A 73 -2.62 -2.15 -11.09
N PRO A 74 -3.70 -2.93 -11.27
CA PRO A 74 -4.90 -2.81 -10.44
C PRO A 74 -4.61 -3.16 -8.99
N VAL A 75 -5.30 -2.47 -8.07
CA VAL A 75 -5.12 -2.63 -6.64
C VAL A 75 -6.47 -2.80 -5.97
N HIS A 76 -6.66 -3.92 -5.27
CA HIS A 76 -7.90 -4.24 -4.57
C HIS A 76 -7.65 -4.40 -3.08
N LEU A 77 -8.55 -3.82 -2.27
CA LEU A 77 -8.77 -4.22 -0.88
C LEU A 77 -9.80 -5.35 -0.88
N HIS A 78 -9.50 -6.44 -0.19
CA HIS A 78 -10.41 -7.56 0.01
C HIS A 78 -10.72 -7.76 1.50
N PHE A 79 -11.87 -8.36 1.80
CA PHE A 79 -12.19 -8.86 3.16
C PHE A 79 -11.43 -10.16 3.46
N GLY A 80 -11.14 -10.41 4.74
CA GLY A 80 -10.42 -11.62 5.17
C GLY A 80 -8.90 -11.53 4.98
N SER A 81 -8.17 -12.52 5.47
CA SER A 81 -6.74 -12.67 5.24
C SER A 81 -6.42 -13.08 3.79
N TYR A 82 -5.18 -12.87 3.36
CA TYR A 82 -4.77 -13.11 1.97
C TYR A 82 -4.86 -14.58 1.50
N ASP A 83 -4.88 -15.50 2.44
CA ASP A 83 -4.96 -16.95 2.24
C ASP A 83 -6.40 -17.49 2.36
N GLN A 84 -7.36 -16.63 2.67
CA GLN A 84 -8.77 -17.00 2.67
C GLN A 84 -9.31 -17.08 1.24
N ALA A 85 -9.91 -18.21 0.89
CA ALA A 85 -10.57 -18.41 -0.40
C ALA A 85 -11.79 -17.49 -0.56
N ASP A 86 -12.08 -17.10 -1.80
CA ASP A 86 -13.30 -16.38 -2.20
C ASP A 86 -13.56 -15.07 -1.46
N SER A 87 -12.49 -14.41 -0.99
CA SER A 87 -12.53 -13.10 -0.35
C SER A 87 -13.10 -12.02 -1.28
N PRO A 88 -14.28 -11.45 -0.99
CA PRO A 88 -14.88 -10.41 -1.83
C PRO A 88 -14.06 -9.11 -1.82
N ILE A 89 -14.16 -8.34 -2.90
CA ILE A 89 -13.54 -7.01 -2.98
C ILE A 89 -14.31 -6.06 -2.05
N ALA A 90 -13.58 -5.43 -1.14
CA ALA A 90 -14.08 -4.40 -0.24
C ALA A 90 -14.00 -3.00 -0.85
N PHE A 91 -12.92 -2.71 -1.59
CA PHE A 91 -12.68 -1.39 -2.19
C PHE A 91 -11.71 -1.49 -3.38
N LEU A 92 -11.92 -0.65 -4.40
CA LEU A 92 -11.02 -0.51 -5.55
C LEU A 92 -10.16 0.74 -5.37
N PHE A 93 -8.84 0.57 -5.29
CA PHE A 93 -7.93 1.71 -5.23
C PHE A 93 -7.55 2.19 -6.64
N ASN A 94 -7.03 3.41 -6.73
CA ASN A 94 -6.34 3.86 -7.94
C ASN A 94 -5.18 2.90 -8.25
N PRO A 95 -5.01 2.52 -9.53
CA PRO A 95 -3.98 1.56 -9.91
C PRO A 95 -2.58 2.18 -9.79
N VAL A 96 -1.57 1.32 -9.58
CA VAL A 96 -0.17 1.74 -9.50
C VAL A 96 0.37 1.98 -10.90
N ASP A 97 0.85 3.20 -11.17
CA ASP A 97 1.50 3.54 -12.44
C ASP A 97 2.92 2.96 -12.49
N ILE A 98 3.22 2.10 -13.47
CA ILE A 98 4.55 1.46 -13.62
C ILE A 98 5.70 2.47 -13.77
N ARG A 99 5.43 3.68 -14.24
CA ARG A 99 6.44 4.73 -14.47
C ARG A 99 6.90 5.34 -13.15
N THR A 100 6.01 5.44 -12.17
CA THR A 100 6.28 6.06 -10.86
C THR A 100 6.43 5.03 -9.74
N LEU A 101 5.79 3.87 -9.90
CA LEU A 101 5.52 2.85 -8.89
C LEU A 101 4.71 3.36 -7.70
N LYS A 102 3.80 4.30 -7.96
CA LYS A 102 2.97 4.91 -6.92
C LYS A 102 1.51 4.97 -7.30
N SER A 103 0.65 4.89 -6.29
CA SER A 103 -0.74 5.33 -6.35
C SER A 103 -1.15 5.99 -5.05
N VAL A 104 -2.11 6.92 -5.14
CA VAL A 104 -2.72 7.58 -3.98
C VAL A 104 -4.22 7.56 -4.19
N THR A 105 -4.96 7.10 -3.20
CA THR A 105 -6.42 7.00 -3.26
C THR A 105 -7.05 7.49 -1.98
N LYS A 106 -7.98 8.44 -2.10
CA LYS A 106 -8.88 8.78 -1.00
C LYS A 106 -9.97 7.72 -0.91
N MET A 107 -10.12 7.10 0.25
CA MET A 107 -11.11 6.06 0.46
C MET A 107 -12.50 6.66 0.63
N ASP A 108 -13.49 5.89 0.20
CA ASP A 108 -14.92 6.21 0.33
C ASP A 108 -15.66 4.97 0.89
N VAL A 109 -16.97 4.90 0.68
CA VAL A 109 -17.82 3.77 1.06
C VAL A 109 -17.26 2.45 0.49
N LEU A 110 -17.12 1.45 1.35
CA LEU A 110 -16.81 0.08 0.97
C LEU A 110 -17.99 -0.58 0.23
N SER A 111 -17.74 -1.72 -0.42
CA SER A 111 -18.77 -2.51 -1.09
C SER A 111 -19.89 -3.00 -0.15
N ASP A 112 -19.64 -3.08 1.16
CA ASP A 112 -20.62 -3.44 2.19
C ASP A 112 -21.39 -2.23 2.78
N GLY A 113 -21.16 -1.02 2.25
CA GLY A 113 -21.83 0.21 2.67
C GLY A 113 -21.18 0.92 3.85
N ARG A 114 -20.11 0.39 4.45
CA ARG A 114 -19.40 1.08 5.55
C ARG A 114 -18.49 2.19 5.04
N VAL A 115 -18.40 3.26 5.81
CA VAL A 115 -17.30 4.25 5.72
C VAL A 115 -16.37 3.99 6.90
N LEU A 116 -15.09 3.74 6.63
CA LEU A 116 -14.12 3.42 7.68
C LEU A 116 -13.56 4.70 8.31
N THR A 117 -13.49 4.72 9.64
CA THR A 117 -12.56 5.59 10.37
C THR A 117 -11.16 4.97 10.42
N PHE A 118 -10.16 5.73 10.87
CA PHE A 118 -8.79 5.22 11.02
C PHE A 118 -8.71 4.01 11.97
N GLU A 119 -9.45 4.05 13.09
CA GLU A 119 -9.49 2.93 14.04
C GLU A 119 -10.29 1.73 13.49
N ASP A 120 -11.32 1.95 12.67
CA ASP A 120 -12.00 0.86 11.98
C ASP A 120 -11.04 0.15 11.01
N PHE A 121 -10.25 0.92 10.24
CA PHE A 121 -9.28 0.34 9.31
C PHE A 121 -8.21 -0.47 10.05
N LYS A 122 -7.69 0.02 11.18
CA LYS A 122 -6.70 -0.71 11.99
C LYS A 122 -7.19 -2.05 12.53
N ASN A 123 -8.51 -2.22 12.66
CA ASN A 123 -9.14 -3.48 13.09
C ASN A 123 -9.81 -4.21 11.93
N PHE A 124 -9.67 -3.72 10.69
CA PHE A 124 -10.26 -4.32 9.51
C PHE A 124 -9.65 -5.69 9.26
N ASP A 125 -10.49 -6.71 9.09
CA ASP A 125 -10.07 -8.01 8.62
C ASP A 125 -9.98 -7.95 7.09
N GLY A 126 -8.77 -7.73 6.58
CA GLY A 126 -8.56 -7.57 5.15
C GLY A 126 -7.13 -7.77 4.68
N HIS A 127 -6.98 -7.69 3.37
CA HIS A 127 -5.71 -7.71 2.68
C HIS A 127 -5.77 -6.90 1.37
N ILE A 128 -4.60 -6.47 0.90
CA ILE A 128 -4.43 -5.80 -0.39
C ILE A 128 -3.78 -6.77 -1.38
N LYS A 129 -4.29 -6.81 -2.61
CA LYS A 129 -3.66 -7.50 -3.75
C LYS A 129 -3.40 -6.50 -4.87
N ILE A 130 -2.23 -6.63 -5.50
CA ILE A 130 -1.87 -5.88 -6.71
C ILE A 130 -1.71 -6.86 -7.85
N HIS A 131 -2.53 -6.68 -8.88
CA HIS A 131 -2.62 -7.57 -10.03
C HIS A 131 -1.68 -7.11 -11.15
N LEU A 132 -1.22 -8.05 -11.99
CA LEU A 132 -0.51 -7.69 -13.21
C LEU A 132 -1.48 -7.00 -14.17
N ALA A 133 -2.65 -7.58 -14.43
CA ALA A 133 -3.65 -7.02 -15.34
C ALA A 133 -5.03 -6.89 -14.69
N ASP A 134 -5.90 -6.07 -15.27
CA ASP A 134 -7.30 -5.88 -14.85
C ASP A 134 -8.23 -7.01 -15.32
N SER A 135 -7.80 -7.80 -16.29
CA SER A 135 -8.61 -8.81 -16.97
C SER A 135 -7.74 -9.87 -17.64
N GLY A 136 -8.37 -10.93 -18.14
CA GLY A 136 -7.68 -12.01 -18.85
C GLY A 136 -6.86 -12.93 -17.92
N PRO A 137 -5.98 -13.78 -18.48
CA PRO A 137 -5.23 -14.76 -17.69
C PRO A 137 -4.25 -14.12 -16.71
N GLU A 138 -3.76 -12.91 -17.03
CA GLU A 138 -2.82 -12.15 -16.21
C GLU A 138 -3.47 -11.51 -14.98
N TYR A 139 -4.81 -11.46 -14.92
CA TYR A 139 -5.55 -11.03 -13.73
C TYR A 139 -5.18 -11.87 -12.49
N ASN A 140 -4.94 -13.16 -12.66
CA ASN A 140 -4.58 -14.05 -11.55
C ASN A 140 -3.08 -14.04 -11.21
N ILE A 141 -2.30 -13.12 -11.79
CA ILE A 141 -0.92 -12.91 -11.42
C ILE A 141 -0.87 -11.77 -10.42
N TYR A 142 -0.56 -12.11 -9.17
CA TYR A 142 -0.43 -11.13 -8.09
C TYR A 142 1.03 -10.68 -7.96
N LEU A 143 1.31 -9.41 -8.27
CA LEU A 143 2.63 -8.82 -8.11
C LEU A 143 3.01 -8.76 -6.63
N THR A 144 2.11 -8.21 -5.83
CA THR A 144 2.27 -8.12 -4.38
C THR A 144 0.96 -8.40 -3.64
N VAL A 145 1.09 -8.87 -2.41
CA VAL A 145 -0.01 -9.14 -1.49
C VAL A 145 0.41 -8.78 -0.07
N GLY A 146 -0.50 -8.26 0.73
CA GLY A 146 -0.25 -8.02 2.15
C GLY A 146 -1.53 -7.93 2.97
N ASN A 147 -1.56 -8.62 4.10
CA ASN A 147 -2.59 -8.42 5.12
C ASN A 147 -2.59 -6.96 5.62
N VAL A 148 -3.75 -6.41 5.93
CA VAL A 148 -3.91 -5.07 6.48
C VAL A 148 -4.87 -5.09 7.68
N GLY A 149 -5.00 -3.95 8.36
CA GLY A 149 -5.84 -3.82 9.54
C GLY A 149 -5.36 -4.74 10.67
N GLY A 150 -6.26 -5.60 11.14
CA GLY A 150 -6.02 -6.49 12.28
C GLY A 150 -5.30 -7.80 11.94
N ASN A 151 -5.13 -8.09 10.65
CA ASN A 151 -4.50 -9.34 10.20
C ASN A 151 -2.98 -9.31 10.37
N ASP A 152 -2.37 -10.46 10.70
CA ASP A 152 -0.92 -10.57 10.85
C ASP A 152 -0.21 -10.29 9.51
N ASN A 153 0.50 -9.16 9.46
CA ASN A 153 1.30 -8.72 8.31
C ASN A 153 2.81 -8.95 8.52
N SER A 154 3.21 -9.79 9.49
CA SER A 154 4.61 -10.11 9.70
C SER A 154 5.17 -10.96 8.56
N ARG A 155 6.47 -10.80 8.28
CA ARG A 155 7.17 -11.63 7.29
C ARG A 155 7.06 -13.13 7.60
N ALA A 156 6.99 -13.51 8.87
CA ALA A 156 6.91 -14.91 9.29
C ALA A 156 5.54 -15.54 9.00
N ALA A 157 4.47 -14.73 8.97
CA ALA A 157 3.11 -15.18 8.65
C ALA A 157 2.83 -15.21 7.13
N PHE A 158 3.74 -14.66 6.30
CA PHE A 158 3.58 -14.64 4.85
C PHE A 158 4.15 -15.91 4.20
N ASP A 159 3.29 -16.63 3.48
CA ASP A 159 3.66 -17.74 2.59
C ASP A 159 3.03 -17.52 1.21
N ARG A 160 3.87 -17.31 0.19
CA ARG A 160 3.43 -17.09 -1.20
C ARG A 160 2.63 -18.26 -1.79
N ASN A 161 2.75 -19.46 -1.22
CA ASN A 161 2.06 -20.65 -1.73
C ASN A 161 0.60 -20.76 -1.25
N ASN A 162 0.21 -19.96 -0.25
CA ASN A 162 -1.13 -19.98 0.32
C ASN A 162 -2.03 -18.86 -0.21
N ILE A 163 -1.54 -18.03 -1.14
CA ILE A 163 -2.31 -16.90 -1.66
C ILE A 163 -3.56 -17.41 -2.37
N SER A 164 -4.72 -16.95 -1.92
CA SER A 164 -6.00 -17.32 -2.52
C SER A 164 -6.19 -16.67 -3.89
N LEU A 165 -6.93 -17.36 -4.76
CA LEU A 165 -7.40 -16.73 -5.99
C LEU A 165 -8.50 -15.72 -5.65
N CYS A 166 -8.50 -14.58 -6.33
CA CYS A 166 -9.65 -13.70 -6.33
C CYS A 166 -10.82 -14.40 -7.03
N ALA A 167 -12.02 -14.30 -6.45
CA ALA A 167 -13.23 -14.71 -7.16
C ALA A 167 -13.29 -13.89 -8.47
N PRO A 168 -13.46 -14.53 -9.64
CA PRO A 168 -13.61 -13.79 -10.88
C PRO A 168 -14.81 -12.85 -10.75
N ASP A 169 -14.65 -11.61 -11.20
CA ASP A 169 -15.78 -10.70 -11.35
C ASP A 169 -16.83 -11.40 -12.22
N MET A 170 -17.99 -11.69 -11.65
CA MET A 170 -19.13 -12.29 -12.36
C MET A 170 -19.82 -11.26 -13.26
N GLY A 171 -19.11 -10.21 -13.68
CA GLY A 171 -19.54 -9.23 -14.67
C GLY A 171 -19.46 -9.78 -16.09
N GLY A 172 -20.36 -10.70 -16.45
CA GLY A 172 -20.51 -11.13 -17.85
C GLY A 172 -21.13 -12.51 -18.08
N LEU A 173 -22.28 -12.79 -17.47
CA LEU A 173 -23.24 -13.74 -18.04
C LEU A 173 -24.60 -13.04 -18.06
N ASP A 174 -24.86 -12.38 -19.18
CA ASP A 174 -26.14 -12.32 -19.91
C ASP A 174 -25.92 -11.62 -21.27
#